data_AF-A0A3S4FFC9-F1
#
_entry.id   AF-A0A3S4FFC9-F1
#
_cell.length_a   1.000
_cell.length_b   1.000
_cell.length_c   1.000
_cell.angle_alpha   90.00
_cell.angle_beta   90.00
_cell.angle_gamma   90.00
#
_symmetry.space_group_name_H-M   'P 1'
#
loop_
_entity.id
_entity.type
_entity.pdbx_description
1 polymer ?
#
loop_
_entity_poly.entity_id
_entity_poly.type
_entity_poly.pdbx_seq_one_letter_code
_entity_poly.pdbx_strand_id
1 'polypeptide(L)'
;MSEAMMWLLVRGVWETLAMTFVSGFFGFVIGLPVGVLLYVTRPGQIMENARLYRSLSAVVNIFRSIPFIILLVWMIPFTRIIVGTSIGLQAAIVPLTVGAAPFIARMVENALLEIPAGLIEASRAMGATRCKLYVKSFYRKRCLVW
;
A
#
# COMPACT_ATOMS: atom_id res chain seq x y z
N MET A 1 -3.89 40.33 4.26
CA MET A 1 -3.76 39.25 3.26
C MET A 1 -4.74 39.52 2.15
N SER A 2 -4.35 39.49 0.87
CA SER A 2 -5.28 39.71 -0.23
C SER A 2 -6.29 38.55 -0.31
N GLU A 3 -7.55 38.83 -0.67
CA GLU A 3 -8.57 37.79 -0.82
C GLU A 3 -8.17 36.71 -1.84
N ALA A 4 -7.48 37.11 -2.91
CA ALA A 4 -6.92 36.20 -3.90
C ALA A 4 -5.90 35.22 -3.28
N MET A 5 -5.07 35.68 -2.34
CA MET A 5 -4.12 34.81 -1.64
C MET A 5 -4.84 33.79 -0.75
N MET A 6 -5.88 34.22 -0.03
CA MET A 6 -6.68 33.33 0.82
C MET A 6 -7.30 32.19 0.00
N TRP A 7 -7.84 32.50 -1.17
CA TRP A 7 -8.42 31.51 -2.08
C TRP A 7 -7.39 30.49 -2.61
N LEU A 8 -6.17 30.94 -2.94
CA LEU A 8 -5.10 30.04 -3.38
C LEU A 8 -4.67 29.09 -2.26
N LEU A 9 -4.59 29.57 -1.02
CA LEU A 9 -4.25 28.73 0.13
C LEU A 9 -5.32 27.67 0.39
N VAL A 10 -6.60 28.06 0.37
CA VAL A 10 -7.73 27.12 0.54
C VAL A 10 -7.71 26.05 -0.55
N ARG A 11 -7.45 26.45 -1.81
CA ARG A 11 -7.29 25.52 -2.91
C ARG A 11 -6.10 24.57 -2.72
N GLY A 12 -4.96 25.07 -2.26
CA GLY A 12 -3.78 24.24 -1.98
C GLY A 12 -4.02 23.22 -0.87
N VAL A 13 -4.77 23.59 0.17
CA VAL A 13 -5.22 22.66 1.21
C VAL A 13 -6.08 21.56 0.60
N TRP A 14 -7.04 21.92 -0.26
CA TRP A 14 -7.89 20.95 -0.94
C TRP A 14 -7.10 20.00 -1.84
N GLU A 15 -6.16 20.53 -2.63
CA GLU A 15 -5.31 19.70 -3.50
C GLU A 15 -4.46 18.73 -2.68
N THR A 16 -3.89 19.17 -1.56
CA THR A 16 -3.08 18.31 -0.67
C THR A 16 -3.93 17.19 -0.04
N LEU A 17 -5.13 17.53 0.44
CA LEU A 17 -6.05 16.54 1.00
C LEU A 17 -6.44 15.51 -0.06
N ALA A 18 -6.84 15.96 -1.24
CA ALA A 18 -7.22 15.09 -2.35
C ALA A 18 -6.04 14.19 -2.77
N MET A 19 -4.83 14.74 -2.92
CA MET A 19 -3.64 13.93 -3.23
C MET A 19 -3.39 12.88 -2.16
N THR A 20 -3.40 13.26 -0.88
CA THR A 20 -3.05 12.38 0.23
C THR A 20 -4.05 11.24 0.39
N PHE A 21 -5.35 11.55 0.43
CA PHE A 21 -6.37 10.52 0.65
C PHE A 21 -6.54 9.60 -0.56
N VAL A 22 -6.54 10.15 -1.78
CA VAL A 22 -6.74 9.34 -2.99
C VAL A 22 -5.51 8.45 -3.26
N SER A 23 -4.31 9.00 -3.18
CA SER A 23 -3.09 8.20 -3.37
C SER A 23 -2.87 7.18 -2.24
N GLY A 24 -3.18 7.56 -1.00
CA GLY A 24 -3.15 6.65 0.14
C GLY A 24 -4.16 5.50 -0.01
N PHE A 25 -5.38 5.80 -0.47
CA PHE A 25 -6.40 4.78 -0.72
C PHE A 25 -5.96 3.79 -1.80
N PHE A 26 -5.56 4.25 -2.98
CA PHE A 26 -5.09 3.35 -4.04
C PHE A 26 -3.79 2.63 -3.66
N GLY A 27 -2.89 3.33 -2.97
CA GLY A 27 -1.66 2.75 -2.44
C GLY A 27 -1.96 1.62 -1.46
N PHE A 28 -3.01 1.75 -0.65
CA PHE A 28 -3.47 0.71 0.26
C PHE A 28 -4.15 -0.45 -0.48
N VAL A 29 -4.98 -0.16 -1.48
CA VAL A 29 -5.63 -1.18 -2.32
C VAL A 29 -4.60 -2.07 -3.03
N ILE A 30 -3.46 -1.52 -3.45
CA ILE A 30 -2.38 -2.27 -4.09
C ILE A 30 -1.43 -2.88 -3.05
N GLY A 31 -1.03 -2.08 -2.05
CA GLY A 31 -0.04 -2.47 -1.05
C GLY A 31 -0.54 -3.56 -0.10
N LEU A 32 -1.83 -3.57 0.25
CA LEU A 32 -2.39 -4.56 1.16
C LEU A 32 -2.34 -6.00 0.57
N PRO A 33 -2.85 -6.27 -0.65
CA PRO A 33 -2.67 -7.58 -1.29
C PRO A 33 -1.20 -8.01 -1.42
N VAL A 34 -0.31 -7.08 -1.80
CA VAL A 34 1.12 -7.37 -1.96
C VAL A 34 1.76 -7.72 -0.61
N GLY A 35 1.45 -6.98 0.45
CA GLY A 35 1.95 -7.23 1.80
C GLY A 35 1.45 -8.54 2.39
N VAL A 36 0.18 -8.87 2.17
CA VAL A 36 -0.39 -10.19 2.55
C VAL A 36 0.31 -11.29 1.76
N LEU A 37 0.52 -11.13 0.45
CA LEU A 37 1.18 -12.13 -0.38
C LEU A 37 2.64 -12.35 0.06
N LEU A 38 3.38 -11.28 0.39
CA LEU A 38 4.72 -11.36 0.96
C LEU A 38 4.74 -12.14 2.28
N TYR A 39 3.81 -11.85 3.18
CA TYR A 39 3.68 -12.57 4.44
C TYR A 39 3.44 -14.07 4.24
N VAL A 40 2.49 -14.41 3.36
CA VAL A 40 2.05 -15.81 3.17
C VAL A 40 3.08 -16.66 2.43
N THR A 41 3.87 -16.05 1.55
CA THR A 41 4.90 -16.74 0.75
C THR A 41 6.24 -16.93 1.47
N ARG A 42 6.39 -16.32 2.65
CA ARG A 42 7.59 -16.37 3.47
C ARG A 42 7.89 -17.80 3.95
N PRO A 43 9.16 -18.21 4.07
CA PRO A 43 9.52 -19.52 4.63
C PRO A 43 8.98 -19.69 6.05
N GLY A 44 8.36 -20.84 6.35
CA GLY A 44 7.67 -21.09 7.62
C GLY A 44 6.22 -20.59 7.71
N GLN A 45 5.63 -20.12 6.59
CA GLN A 45 4.24 -19.68 6.52
C GLN A 45 3.38 -20.60 5.64
N ILE A 46 2.09 -20.26 5.49
CA ILE A 46 1.05 -21.16 4.93
C ILE A 46 1.33 -21.59 3.49
N MET A 47 1.91 -20.72 2.67
CA MET A 47 2.14 -20.97 1.24
C MET A 47 3.61 -20.73 0.91
N GLU A 48 4.49 -21.40 1.65
CA GLU A 48 5.93 -21.27 1.52
C GLU A 48 6.37 -21.43 0.07
N ASN A 49 6.88 -20.33 -0.49
CA ASN A 49 7.50 -20.32 -1.80
C ASN A 49 8.66 -19.31 -1.77
N ALA A 50 9.83 -19.82 -1.41
CA ALA A 50 11.04 -19.02 -1.28
C ALA A 50 11.40 -18.25 -2.56
N ARG A 51 11.09 -18.79 -3.75
CA ARG A 51 11.32 -18.08 -5.02
C ARG A 51 10.39 -16.89 -5.16
N LEU A 52 9.08 -17.10 -4.97
CA LEU A 52 8.07 -16.05 -5.08
C LEU A 52 8.29 -14.94 -4.05
N TYR A 53 8.58 -15.31 -2.80
CA TYR A 53 8.91 -14.35 -1.74
C TYR A 53 10.15 -13.52 -2.07
N ARG A 54 11.25 -14.17 -2.51
CA ARG A 54 12.48 -13.44 -2.89
C ARG A 54 12.25 -12.49 -4.05
N SER A 55 11.51 -12.91 -5.09
CA SER A 55 11.20 -12.05 -6.24
C SER A 55 10.33 -10.85 -5.84
N LEU A 56 9.22 -11.06 -5.13
CA LEU A 56 8.35 -9.97 -4.65
C LEU A 56 9.09 -9.04 -3.68
N SER A 57 9.86 -9.60 -2.75
CA SER A 57 10.62 -8.82 -1.78
C SER A 57 11.69 -7.99 -2.46
N ALA A 58 12.38 -8.54 -3.46
CA ALA A 58 13.34 -7.79 -4.27
C ALA A 58 12.66 -6.62 -5.00
N VAL A 59 11.53 -6.87 -5.67
CA VAL A 59 10.77 -5.81 -6.36
C VAL A 59 10.35 -4.71 -5.37
N VAL A 60 9.72 -5.06 -4.25
CA VAL A 60 9.30 -4.09 -3.23
C VAL A 60 10.48 -3.30 -2.67
N ASN A 61 11.61 -3.94 -2.41
CA ASN A 61 12.80 -3.27 -1.91
C ASN A 61 13.42 -2.34 -2.96
N ILE A 62 13.49 -2.74 -4.23
CA ILE A 62 13.96 -1.87 -5.33
C ILE A 62 13.10 -0.61 -5.40
N PHE A 63 11.77 -0.75 -5.45
CA PHE A 63 10.88 0.43 -5.51
C PHE A 63 10.99 1.31 -4.26
N ARG A 64 11.24 0.75 -3.07
CA ARG A 64 11.46 1.53 -1.84
C ARG A 64 12.81 2.25 -1.80
N SER A 65 13.82 1.71 -2.46
CA SER A 65 15.15 2.32 -2.54
C SER A 65 15.21 3.48 -3.54
N ILE A 66 14.28 3.55 -4.50
CA ILE A 66 14.20 4.68 -5.43
C ILE A 66 13.65 5.90 -4.66
N PRO A 67 14.39 7.02 -4.60
CA PRO A 67 13.88 8.26 -4.03
C PRO A 67 12.59 8.69 -4.74
N PHE A 68 11.59 9.12 -3.97
CA PHE A 68 10.26 9.48 -4.49
C PHE A 68 10.33 10.50 -5.65
N ILE A 69 11.23 11.48 -5.55
CA ILE A 69 11.44 12.50 -6.59
C ILE A 69 11.89 11.87 -7.92
N ILE A 70 12.79 10.88 -7.87
CA ILE A 70 13.28 10.18 -9.06
C ILE A 70 12.16 9.33 -9.68
N LEU A 71 11.39 8.63 -8.84
CA LEU A 71 10.23 7.86 -9.29
C LEU A 71 9.20 8.77 -10.00
N LEU A 72 8.90 9.94 -9.44
CA LEU A 72 7.97 10.91 -10.03
C LEU A 72 8.41 11.30 -11.43
N VAL A 73 9.67 11.69 -11.59
CA VAL A 73 10.21 12.10 -12.90
C VAL A 73 10.20 10.93 -13.89
N TRP A 74 10.58 9.74 -13.45
CA TRP A 74 10.56 8.53 -14.28
C TRP A 74 9.15 8.13 -14.72
N MET A 75 8.14 8.43 -13.90
CA MET A 75 6.75 8.13 -14.18
C MET A 75 6.06 9.14 -15.10
N ILE A 76 6.66 10.29 -15.45
CA ILE A 76 6.05 11.29 -16.35
C ILE A 76 5.45 10.69 -17.64
N PRO A 77 6.17 9.87 -18.44
CA PRO A 77 5.59 9.28 -19.65
C PRO A 77 4.42 8.34 -19.35
N PHE A 78 4.52 7.56 -18.27
CA PHE A 78 3.47 6.63 -17.85
C PHE A 78 2.21 7.36 -17.36
N THR A 79 2.39 8.42 -16.57
CA THR A 79 1.29 9.26 -16.08
C THR A 79 0.53 9.91 -17.23
N ARG A 80 1.23 10.39 -18.28
CA ARG A 80 0.56 10.93 -19.48
C ARG A 80 -0.27 9.88 -20.21
N ILE A 81 0.16 8.61 -20.25
CA ILE A 81 -0.61 7.54 -20.90
C ILE A 81 -1.90 7.26 -20.12
N ILE A 82 -1.86 7.27 -18.79
CA ILE A 82 -3.02 6.96 -17.95
C ILE A 82 -4.02 8.11 -17.88
N VAL A 83 -3.52 9.33 -17.64
CA VAL A 83 -4.36 10.49 -17.29
C VAL A 83 -4.48 11.47 -18.45
N GLY A 84 -3.66 11.35 -19.49
CA GLY A 84 -3.59 12.29 -20.61
C GLY A 84 -2.81 13.57 -20.31
N THR A 85 -2.42 13.81 -19.05
CA THR A 85 -1.70 15.02 -18.64
C THR A 85 -0.56 14.70 -17.67
N SER A 86 0.44 15.57 -17.59
CA SER A 86 1.54 15.48 -16.61
C SER A 86 1.50 16.57 -15.54
N ILE A 87 0.46 17.40 -15.54
CA ILE A 87 0.31 18.55 -14.64
C ILE A 87 -1.08 18.51 -14.01
N GLY A 88 -1.13 18.81 -12.71
CA GLY A 88 -2.37 18.91 -11.94
C GLY A 88 -2.58 17.75 -10.97
N LEU A 89 -3.70 17.82 -10.25
CA LEU A 89 -4.05 16.93 -9.15
C LEU A 89 -4.04 15.44 -9.56
N GLN A 90 -4.70 15.12 -10.68
CA GLN A 90 -4.83 13.74 -11.15
C GLN A 90 -3.50 13.13 -11.59
N ALA A 91 -2.64 13.95 -12.22
CA ALA A 91 -1.31 13.52 -12.65
C ALA A 91 -0.38 13.24 -11.45
N ALA A 92 -0.48 14.02 -10.37
CA ALA A 92 0.32 13.83 -9.17
C ALA A 92 -0.07 12.57 -8.38
N ILE A 93 -1.35 12.20 -8.38
CA ILE A 93 -1.87 11.02 -7.65
C ILE A 93 -1.22 9.72 -8.11
N VAL A 94 -0.93 9.57 -9.40
CA VAL A 94 -0.36 8.33 -9.98
C VAL A 94 1.01 7.96 -9.39
N PRO A 95 2.05 8.82 -9.47
CA PRO A 95 3.35 8.52 -8.88
C PRO A 95 3.29 8.44 -7.34
N LEU A 96 2.43 9.24 -6.68
CA LEU A 96 2.20 9.14 -5.24
C LEU A 96 1.68 7.75 -4.84
N THR A 97 0.72 7.22 -5.61
CA THR A 97 0.13 5.89 -5.39
C THR A 97 1.16 4.79 -5.55
N VAL A 98 1.91 4.81 -6.66
CA VAL A 98 2.93 3.80 -6.95
C VAL A 98 4.09 3.87 -5.96
N GLY A 99 4.45 5.09 -5.53
CA GLY A 99 5.42 5.31 -4.47
C GLY A 99 4.95 4.77 -3.12
N ALA A 100 3.68 4.98 -2.74
CA ALA A 100 3.15 4.56 -1.45
C ALA A 100 2.92 3.04 -1.34
N ALA A 101 2.50 2.38 -2.42
CA ALA A 101 2.17 0.95 -2.45
C ALA A 101 3.24 0.02 -1.84
N PRO A 102 4.54 0.08 -2.22
CA PRO A 102 5.56 -0.82 -1.68
C PRO A 102 5.90 -0.53 -0.21
N PHE A 103 5.77 0.72 0.26
CA PHE A 103 5.92 1.04 1.68
C PHE A 103 4.77 0.45 2.50
N ILE A 104 3.53 0.60 2.00
CA ILE A 104 2.36 0.00 2.64
C ILE A 104 2.46 -1.52 2.66
N ALA A 105 2.90 -2.14 1.57
CA ALA A 105 3.07 -3.59 1.51
C ALA A 105 4.02 -4.10 2.61
N ARG A 106 5.15 -3.42 2.82
CA ARG A 106 6.10 -3.81 3.87
C ARG A 106 5.55 -3.55 5.28
N MET A 107 4.80 -2.46 5.45
CA MET A 107 4.12 -2.17 6.72
C MET A 107 3.11 -3.26 7.07
N VAL A 108 2.32 -3.71 6.10
CA VAL A 108 1.36 -4.82 6.25
C VAL A 108 2.08 -6.13 6.57
N GLU A 109 3.15 -6.46 5.84
CA GLU A 109 3.94 -7.66 6.10
C GLU A 109 4.47 -7.68 7.55
N ASN A 110 5.03 -6.56 8.02
CA ASN A 110 5.54 -6.43 9.38
C ASN A 110 4.43 -6.56 10.43
N ALA A 111 3.29 -5.90 10.23
CA ALA A 111 2.14 -5.99 11.14
C ALA A 111 1.57 -7.42 11.24
N LEU A 112 1.63 -8.20 10.15
CA LEU A 112 1.22 -9.61 10.16
C LEU A 112 2.24 -10.52 10.88
N LEU A 113 3.53 -10.17 10.85
CA LEU A 113 4.58 -10.90 11.56
C LEU A 113 4.53 -10.70 13.08
N GLU A 114 4.01 -9.57 13.54
CA GLU A 114 3.79 -9.30 14.97
C GLU A 114 2.66 -10.14 15.57
N ILE A 115 1.86 -10.84 14.75
CA ILE A 115 0.78 -11.71 15.23
C ILE A 115 1.39 -13.00 15.78
N PRO A 116 1.12 -13.37 17.06
CA PRO A 116 1.65 -14.59 17.64
C PRO A 116 1.18 -15.83 16.88
N ALA A 117 2.10 -16.76 16.60
CA ALA A 117 1.87 -17.96 15.81
C ALA A 117 0.69 -18.81 16.32
N GLY A 118 0.47 -18.86 17.64
CA GLY A 118 -0.64 -19.58 18.26
C GLY A 118 -2.03 -19.12 17.81
N LEU A 119 -2.18 -17.86 17.37
CA LEU A 119 -3.46 -17.37 16.82
C LEU A 119 -3.71 -17.88 15.39
N ILE A 120 -2.65 -18.10 14.62
CA ILE A 120 -2.72 -18.63 13.25
C ILE A 120 -3.09 -20.11 13.31
N GLU A 121 -2.49 -20.86 14.24
CA GLU A 121 -2.79 -22.27 14.49
C GLU A 121 -4.22 -22.48 15.00
N ALA A 122 -4.67 -21.66 15.95
CA ALA A 122 -6.06 -21.66 16.41
C ALA A 122 -7.05 -21.34 15.26
N SER A 123 -6.70 -20.40 14.38
CA SER A 123 -7.52 -20.06 13.22
C SER A 123 -7.59 -21.19 12.18
N ARG A 124 -6.50 -21.95 12.00
CA ARG A 124 -6.48 -23.15 11.16
C ARG A 124 -7.32 -24.29 11.77
N ALA A 125 -7.25 -24.50 13.09
CA ALA A 125 -8.05 -25.50 13.79
C ALA A 125 -9.57 -25.23 13.69
N MET A 126 -9.97 -23.96 13.56
CA MET A 126 -11.36 -23.55 13.31
C MET A 126 -11.84 -23.73 11.85
N GLY A 127 -11.05 -24.35 10.96
CA GLY A 127 -11.49 -24.71 9.60
C GLY A 127 -11.59 -23.54 8.61
N ALA A 128 -10.93 -22.41 8.87
CA ALA A 128 -10.93 -21.29 7.94
C ALA A 128 -10.14 -21.63 6.66
N THR A 129 -10.84 -21.74 5.52
CA THR A 129 -10.22 -21.96 4.21
C THR A 129 -9.27 -20.80 3.87
N ARG A 130 -8.19 -21.09 3.15
CA ARG A 130 -7.02 -20.23 2.87
C ARG A 130 -7.31 -18.74 2.56
N CYS A 131 -8.40 -18.39 1.88
CA CYS A 131 -8.82 -16.99 1.62
C CYS A 131 -9.78 -16.40 2.68
N LYS A 132 -10.55 -17.23 3.38
CA LYS A 132 -11.54 -16.84 4.40
C LYS A 132 -10.88 -16.42 5.73
N LEU A 133 -9.68 -16.93 6.00
CA LEU A 133 -8.88 -16.62 7.19
C LEU A 133 -8.45 -15.14 7.22
N TYR A 134 -8.14 -14.55 6.06
CA TYR A 134 -7.64 -13.16 5.96
C TYR A 134 -8.75 -12.10 6.04
N VAL A 135 -9.85 -12.27 5.30
CA VAL A 135 -10.97 -11.32 5.34
C VAL A 135 -11.61 -11.28 6.74
N LYS A 136 -11.72 -12.44 7.41
CA LYS A 136 -12.41 -12.53 8.71
C LYS A 136 -11.54 -12.18 9.91
N SER A 137 -10.23 -12.46 9.88
CA SER A 137 -9.32 -12.08 10.98
C SER A 137 -8.97 -10.60 10.96
N PHE A 138 -8.84 -9.99 9.76
CA PHE A 138 -8.61 -8.56 9.60
C PHE A 138 -9.82 -7.71 10.06
N TYR A 139 -11.05 -8.13 9.75
CA TYR A 139 -12.26 -7.42 10.22
C TYR A 139 -12.48 -7.52 11.73
N ARG A 140 -12.03 -8.59 12.40
CA ARG A 140 -12.36 -8.83 13.81
C ARG A 140 -11.43 -8.13 14.81
N LYS A 141 -10.15 -7.91 14.47
CA LYS A 141 -9.23 -7.18 15.36
C LYS A 141 -9.45 -5.67 15.39
N ARG A 142 -10.16 -5.09 14.41
CA ARG A 142 -10.47 -3.65 14.39
C ARG A 142 -11.57 -3.23 15.39
N CYS A 143 -12.29 -4.18 15.99
CA CYS A 143 -13.32 -3.92 17.00
C CYS A 143 -12.84 -4.05 18.46
N LEU A 144 -11.60 -4.48 18.70
CA LEU A 144 -11.08 -4.71 20.07
C LEU A 144 -9.92 -3.77 20.43
N VAL A 145 -9.62 -2.80 19.57
CA VAL A 145 -8.66 -1.72 19.85
C VAL A 145 -9.35 -0.39 19.56
N TRP A 146 -10.44 -0.18 20.29
CA TRP A 146 -10.93 1.11 20.76
C TRP A 146 -11.41 0.90 22.19
#